data_AF-A0A8J5I409-F1
#
_entry.id   AF-A0A8J5I409-F1
#
_cell.length_a   1.000
_cell.length_b   1.000
_cell.length_c   1.000
_cell.angle_alpha   90.00
_cell.angle_beta   90.00
_cell.angle_gamma   90.00
#
_symmetry.space_group_name_H-M   'P 1'
#
loop_
_entity.id
_entity.type
_entity.pdbx_description
1 polymer ?
#
loop_
_entity_poly.entity_id
_entity_poly.type
_entity_poly.pdbx_seq_one_letter_code
_entity_poly.pdbx_strand_id
1 'polypeptide(L)'
;MRLSYVSVALAASFLIACEASSMTTDSNQISKVILTSNPSQRLLRTRYTAVEANADSEEKALTPEKMKKMMKKLMTKEEYAAKLEVREYRTYMDFLNDMAKTKKYAKLVMKIKAK
;
A
#
# COMPACT_ATOMS: atom_id res chain seq x y z
N MET A 1 5.29 27.38 -39.96
CA MET A 1 4.85 28.29 -38.88
C MET A 1 3.43 28.00 -38.34
N ARG A 2 2.89 26.76 -38.45
CA ARG A 2 1.57 26.44 -37.89
C ARG A 2 1.60 25.59 -36.61
N LEU A 3 2.69 24.86 -36.35
CA LEU A 3 2.89 24.13 -35.10
C LEU A 3 3.23 25.06 -33.91
N SER A 4 3.91 26.18 -34.14
CA SER A 4 4.24 27.17 -33.11
C SER A 4 3.02 27.87 -32.52
N TYR A 5 1.96 28.06 -33.33
CA TYR A 5 0.70 28.64 -32.84
C TYR A 5 -0.02 27.71 -31.87
N VAL A 6 0.04 26.40 -32.10
CA VAL A 6 -0.60 25.40 -31.24
C VAL A 6 0.08 25.35 -29.88
N SER A 7 1.41 25.43 -29.83
CA SER A 7 2.14 25.44 -28.55
C SER A 7 1.94 26.75 -27.76
N VAL A 8 1.82 27.89 -28.44
CA VAL A 8 1.57 29.18 -27.78
C VAL A 8 0.15 29.25 -27.21
N ALA A 9 -0.85 28.72 -27.92
CA ALA A 9 -2.23 28.68 -27.42
C ALA A 9 -2.37 27.80 -26.16
N LEU A 10 -1.64 26.67 -26.10
CA LEU A 10 -1.69 25.75 -24.96
C LEU A 10 -1.10 26.36 -23.67
N ALA A 11 -0.02 27.15 -23.79
CA ALA A 11 0.61 27.80 -22.64
C ALA A 11 -0.26 28.93 -22.06
N ALA A 12 -0.95 29.70 -22.92
CA ALA A 12 -1.85 30.77 -22.47
C ALA A 12 -3.05 30.23 -21.67
N SER A 13 -3.59 29.06 -22.02
CA SER A 13 -4.66 28.42 -21.24
C SER A 13 -4.22 27.94 -19.86
N PHE A 14 -2.94 27.60 -19.68
CA PHE A 14 -2.41 27.17 -18.38
C PHE A 14 -2.21 28.34 -17.40
N LEU A 15 -1.86 29.53 -17.90
CA LEU A 15 -1.63 30.71 -17.07
C LEU A 15 -2.93 31.25 -16.41
N ILE A 16 -4.07 31.10 -17.07
CA ILE A 16 -5.38 31.55 -16.55
C ILE A 16 -5.89 30.65 -15.41
N ALA A 17 -5.39 29.42 -15.28
CA ALA A 17 -5.80 28.50 -14.21
C ALA A 17 -4.88 28.54 -12.97
N CYS A 18 -3.72 29.21 -13.05
CA CYS A 18 -2.71 29.19 -11.98
C CYS A 18 -2.85 30.27 -10.91
N GLU A 19 -3.90 31.09 -10.95
CA GLU A 19 -4.12 32.17 -9.97
C GLU A 19 -4.36 31.66 -8.53
N ALA A 20 -4.62 30.35 -8.34
CA ALA A 20 -4.95 29.76 -7.04
C ALA A 20 -3.74 29.33 -6.19
N SER A 21 -2.50 29.64 -6.58
CA SER A 21 -1.31 29.25 -5.80
C SER A 21 -0.28 30.38 -5.70
N SER A 22 -0.74 31.56 -5.29
CA SER A 22 0.16 32.62 -4.80
C SER A 22 -0.47 33.30 -3.60
N MET A 23 -0.26 32.72 -2.41
CA MET A 23 -0.37 33.45 -1.14
C MET A 23 0.56 32.78 -0.11
N THR A 24 1.85 33.08 -0.20
CA THR A 24 2.75 33.05 0.95
C THR A 24 3.38 34.42 1.08
N THR A 25 2.73 35.33 1.80
CA THR A 25 3.44 36.44 2.46
C THR A 25 2.62 36.90 3.66
N ASP A 26 3.14 36.56 4.84
CA ASP A 26 3.08 37.24 6.13
C ASP A 26 2.02 38.36 6.32
N SER A 27 1.05 38.13 7.22
CA SER A 27 0.43 39.22 7.98
C SER A 27 -0.33 38.67 9.20
N ASN A 28 0.06 39.17 10.37
CA ASN A 28 -0.42 38.78 11.68
C ASN A 28 -1.91 39.10 11.89
N GLN A 29 -2.80 38.11 11.72
CA GLN A 29 -4.15 38.14 12.29
C GLN A 29 -4.54 36.75 12.82
N ILE A 30 -4.17 36.50 14.08
CA ILE A 30 -4.82 35.53 14.94
C ILE A 30 -6.27 35.98 15.12
N SER A 31 -7.21 35.41 14.35
CA SER A 31 -8.61 35.19 14.75
C SER A 31 -9.46 34.74 13.57
N LYS A 32 -9.33 33.45 13.24
CA LYS A 32 -10.48 32.63 12.85
C LYS A 32 -10.09 31.17 12.95
N VAL A 33 -10.10 30.69 14.19
CA VAL A 33 -10.43 29.29 14.47
C VAL A 33 -11.84 29.10 13.89
N ILE A 34 -11.91 28.81 12.59
CA ILE A 34 -13.11 28.25 12.01
C ILE A 34 -13.18 26.86 12.61
N LEU A 35 -14.11 26.72 13.55
CA LEU A 35 -14.56 25.47 14.10
C LEU A 35 -14.59 24.42 12.99
N THR A 36 -13.69 23.44 13.05
CA THR A 36 -13.84 22.18 12.34
C THR A 36 -14.92 21.36 13.05
N SER A 37 -16.15 21.86 13.00
CA SER A 37 -17.36 21.19 13.46
C SER A 37 -18.00 20.46 12.28
N ASN A 38 -17.26 19.51 11.68
CA ASN A 38 -17.86 18.51 10.81
C ASN A 38 -17.51 17.12 11.37
N PRO A 39 -18.50 16.36 11.87
CA PRO A 39 -18.27 15.08 12.55
C PRO A 39 -17.82 13.93 11.62
N SER A 40 -17.60 14.20 10.33
CA SER A 40 -17.37 13.19 9.29
C SER A 40 -15.97 13.24 8.66
N GLN A 41 -15.04 14.05 9.16
CA GLN A 41 -13.65 13.99 8.70
C GLN A 41 -12.91 12.80 9.33
N ARG A 42 -12.98 11.65 8.65
CA ARG A 42 -12.13 10.49 8.95
C ARG A 42 -10.68 10.81 8.56
N LEU A 43 -9.94 11.46 9.46
CA LEU A 43 -8.52 11.75 9.29
C LEU A 43 -7.71 10.45 9.30
N LEU A 44 -6.83 10.28 8.32
CA LEU A 44 -5.88 9.17 8.29
C LEU A 44 -4.91 9.32 9.47
N ARG A 45 -4.70 8.23 10.21
CA ARG A 45 -3.80 8.21 11.37
C ARG A 45 -2.36 8.43 10.89
N THR A 46 -1.75 9.54 11.30
CA THR A 46 -0.34 9.84 11.08
C THR A 46 0.53 8.81 11.80
N ARG A 47 1.45 8.15 11.08
CA ARG A 47 2.47 7.25 11.65
C ARG A 47 3.71 8.09 11.96
N TYR A 48 4.09 8.20 13.23
CA TYR A 48 5.42 8.69 13.60
C TYR A 48 6.43 7.56 13.33
N THR A 49 7.44 7.82 12.49
CA THR A 49 8.63 6.99 12.40
C THR A 49 9.52 7.35 13.58
N ALA A 50 9.49 6.56 14.66
CA ALA A 50 10.50 6.67 15.70
C ALA A 50 11.85 6.28 15.07
N VAL A 51 12.74 7.27 14.94
CA VAL A 51 14.17 7.05 14.71
C VAL A 51 14.73 6.48 16.00
N GLU A 52 14.53 5.19 16.21
CA GLU A 52 15.27 4.38 17.17
C GLU A 52 15.62 3.10 16.40
N ALA A 53 16.90 2.78 16.40
CA ALA A 53 17.54 1.72 15.64
C ALA A 53 17.13 0.31 16.10
N ASN A 54 15.83 0.02 16.09
CA ASN A 54 15.32 -1.33 16.16
C ASN A 54 14.88 -1.67 14.75
N ALA A 55 15.70 -2.46 14.07
CA ALA A 55 15.35 -3.11 12.83
C ALA A 55 14.14 -4.00 13.12
N ASP A 56 12.95 -3.40 13.07
CA ASP A 56 11.67 -4.07 13.14
C ASP A 56 11.61 -4.92 11.86
N SER A 57 12.20 -6.10 11.97
CA SER A 57 12.26 -7.08 10.90
C SER A 57 10.83 -7.54 10.72
N GLU A 58 10.11 -6.86 9.82
CA GLU A 58 8.78 -7.22 9.36
C GLU A 58 8.71 -8.75 9.26
N GLU A 59 7.78 -9.39 9.96
CA GLU A 59 7.71 -10.86 10.14
C GLU A 59 7.69 -11.66 8.82
N LYS A 60 7.51 -10.97 7.68
CA LYS A 60 7.49 -11.54 6.33
C LYS A 60 8.74 -11.23 5.49
N ALA A 61 9.70 -10.46 5.99
CA ALA A 61 10.87 -10.03 5.22
C ALA A 61 11.86 -11.19 4.97
N LEU A 62 12.36 -11.27 3.73
CA LEU A 62 13.40 -12.23 3.37
C LEU A 62 14.74 -11.78 3.98
N THR A 63 15.23 -12.52 4.98
CA THR A 63 16.47 -12.14 5.67
C THR A 63 17.71 -12.37 4.79
N PRO A 64 18.79 -11.58 4.96
CA PRO A 64 20.03 -11.73 4.18
C PRO A 64 20.64 -13.14 4.25
N GLU A 65 20.52 -13.81 5.40
CA GLU A 65 20.98 -15.20 5.56
C GLU A 65 20.18 -16.19 4.71
N LYS A 66 18.86 -16.00 4.61
CA LYS A 66 18.00 -16.81 3.76
C LYS A 66 18.34 -16.58 2.28
N MET A 67 18.58 -15.33 1.87
CA MET A 67 19.05 -15.00 0.53
C MET A 67 20.37 -15.69 0.21
N LYS A 68 21.35 -15.63 1.13
CA LYS A 68 22.65 -16.31 0.97
C LYS A 68 22.50 -17.82 0.82
N LYS A 69 21.61 -18.45 1.59
CA LYS A 69 21.31 -19.89 1.46
C LYS A 69 20.65 -20.23 0.12
N MET A 70 19.76 -19.38 -0.38
CA MET A 70 19.13 -19.56 -1.70
C MET A 70 20.16 -19.42 -2.82
N MET A 71 21.04 -18.41 -2.73
CA MET A 71 22.13 -18.20 -3.70
C MET A 71 23.09 -19.39 -3.74
N LYS A 72 23.48 -19.94 -2.58
CA LYS A 72 24.31 -21.17 -2.50
C LYS A 72 23.63 -22.39 -3.16
N LYS A 73 22.30 -22.41 -3.17
CA LYS A 73 21.51 -23.48 -3.81
C LYS A 73 21.23 -23.22 -5.28
N LEU A 74 21.74 -22.12 -5.84
CA LEU A 74 21.44 -21.68 -7.20
C LEU A 74 19.93 -21.59 -7.47
N MET A 75 19.15 -21.27 -6.43
CA MET A 75 17.70 -21.19 -6.54
C MET A 75 17.32 -20.01 -7.43
N THR A 76 16.54 -20.29 -8.47
CA THR A 76 16.07 -19.26 -9.41
C THR A 76 14.91 -18.46 -8.81
N LYS A 77 14.59 -17.33 -9.45
CA LYS A 77 13.47 -16.49 -9.02
C LYS A 77 12.15 -17.25 -9.15
N GLU A 78 12.02 -18.01 -10.23
CA GLU A 78 10.85 -18.81 -10.61
C GLU A 78 10.63 -19.93 -9.61
N GLU A 79 11.69 -20.66 -9.24
CA GLU A 79 11.63 -21.71 -8.22
C GLU A 79 11.24 -21.16 -6.85
N TYR A 80 11.76 -19.99 -6.48
CA TYR A 80 11.40 -19.37 -5.21
C TYR A 80 9.94 -18.88 -5.20
N ALA A 81 9.47 -18.29 -6.31
CA ALA A 81 8.08 -17.89 -6.46
C ALA A 81 7.13 -19.10 -6.37
N ALA A 82 7.40 -20.17 -7.11
CA ALA A 82 6.63 -21.40 -7.05
C ALA A 82 6.61 -22.00 -5.63
N LYS A 83 7.76 -21.98 -4.92
CA LYS A 83 7.84 -22.42 -3.54
C LYS A 83 6.98 -21.58 -2.59
N LEU A 84 6.89 -20.27 -2.81
CA LEU A 84 6.02 -19.40 -2.03
C LEU A 84 4.54 -19.68 -2.31
N GLU A 85 4.14 -19.82 -3.58
CA GLU A 85 2.77 -20.15 -3.96
C GLU A 85 2.32 -21.49 -3.35
N VAL A 86 3.16 -22.52 -3.44
CA VAL A 86 2.88 -23.83 -2.81
C VAL A 86 2.73 -23.69 -1.30
N ARG A 87 3.56 -22.86 -0.65
CA ARG A 87 3.45 -22.59 0.78
C ARG A 87 2.11 -21.92 1.11
N GLU A 88 1.74 -20.87 0.38
CA GLU A 88 0.49 -20.14 0.62
C GLU A 88 -0.73 -21.04 0.43
N TYR A 89 -0.76 -21.82 -0.65
CA TYR A 89 -1.81 -22.82 -0.89
C TYR A 89 -1.91 -23.84 0.25
N ARG A 90 -0.77 -24.35 0.74
CA ARG A 90 -0.75 -25.29 1.86
C ARG A 90 -1.31 -24.66 3.13
N THR A 91 -0.87 -23.46 3.49
CA THR A 91 -1.39 -22.76 4.68
C THR A 91 -2.89 -22.50 4.60
N TYR A 92 -3.38 -22.14 3.41
CA TYR A 92 -4.80 -21.96 3.16
C TYR A 92 -5.58 -23.27 3.34
N MET A 93 -5.07 -24.37 2.79
CA MET A 93 -5.70 -25.68 2.92
C MET A 93 -5.70 -26.19 4.36
N ASP A 94 -4.63 -25.96 5.12
CA ASP A 94 -4.55 -26.29 6.54
C ASP A 94 -5.60 -25.52 7.35
N PHE A 95 -5.75 -24.22 7.09
CA PHE A 95 -6.83 -23.41 7.68
C PHE A 95 -8.22 -23.97 7.35
N LEU A 96 -8.49 -24.30 6.08
CA LEU A 96 -9.77 -24.90 5.69
C LEU A 96 -10.00 -26.25 6.39
N ASN A 97 -8.97 -27.06 6.56
CA ASN A 97 -9.06 -28.34 7.26
C ASN A 97 -9.44 -28.14 8.74
N ASP A 98 -8.84 -27.16 9.40
CA ASP A 98 -9.19 -26.82 10.78
C ASP A 98 -10.61 -26.29 10.90
N MET A 99 -11.04 -25.44 9.96
CA MET A 99 -12.41 -24.93 9.90
C MET A 99 -13.43 -26.05 9.65
N ALA A 100 -13.08 -27.06 8.84
CA ALA A 100 -13.94 -28.20 8.56
C ALA A 100 -14.23 -29.06 9.82
N LYS A 101 -13.33 -29.07 10.81
CA LYS A 101 -13.55 -29.77 12.09
C LYS A 101 -14.71 -29.16 12.89
N THR A 102 -14.98 -27.87 12.68
CA THR A 102 -16.12 -27.21 13.33
C THR A 102 -17.41 -27.49 12.56
N LYS A 103 -18.42 -28.03 13.25
CA LYS A 103 -19.73 -28.36 12.63
C LYS A 103 -20.39 -27.16 11.95
N LYS A 104 -20.16 -25.94 12.47
CA LYS A 104 -20.69 -24.69 11.93
C LYS A 104 -20.17 -24.40 10.51
N TYR A 105 -18.90 -24.68 10.22
CA TYR A 105 -18.27 -24.30 8.96
C TYR A 105 -18.03 -25.48 8.01
N ALA A 106 -18.20 -26.73 8.46
CA ALA A 106 -17.98 -27.94 7.65
C ALA A 106 -18.66 -27.91 6.27
N LYS A 107 -19.96 -27.57 6.21
CA LYS A 107 -20.71 -27.54 4.94
C LYS A 107 -20.21 -26.46 3.98
N LEU A 108 -19.74 -25.32 4.53
CA LEU A 108 -19.16 -24.24 3.73
C LEU A 108 -17.81 -24.65 3.15
N VAL A 109 -16.94 -25.26 3.96
CA VAL A 109 -15.63 -25.74 3.50
C VAL A 109 -15.76 -26.78 2.39
N MET A 110 -16.72 -27.72 2.51
CA MET A 110 -16.97 -28.70 1.44
C MET A 110 -17.34 -28.05 0.10
N LYS A 111 -18.15 -26.98 0.12
CA LYS A 111 -18.49 -26.22 -1.10
C LYS A 111 -17.29 -25.49 -1.71
N ILE A 112 -16.39 -24.98 -0.87
CA ILE A 112 -15.18 -24.27 -1.32
C ILE A 112 -14.22 -25.26 -2.01
N LYS A 113 -14.05 -26.46 -1.46
CA LYS A 113 -13.15 -27.49 -2.00
C LYS A 113 -13.66 -28.24 -3.22
N ALA A 114 -14.97 -28.18 -3.48
CA ALA A 114 -15.61 -28.87 -4.61
C ALA A 114 -15.60 -28.06 -5.92
N LYS A 115 -15.05 -26.84 -5.90
CA LYS A 115 -14.82 -25.99 -7.08
C LYS A 115 -13.38 -26.16 -7.55
#